data_AF-A0A1Z4LQV7-F1
#
_entry.id   AF-A0A1Z4LQV7-F1
#
_cell.length_a   1.000
_cell.length_b   1.000
_cell.length_c   1.000
_cell.angle_alpha   90.00
_cell.angle_beta   90.00
_cell.angle_gamma   90.00
#
_symmetry.space_group_name_H-M   'P 1'
#
loop_
_entity.id
_entity.type
_entity.pdbx_description
1 polymer ?
#
loop_
_entity_poly.entity_id
_entity_poly.type
_entity_poly.pdbx_seq_one_letter_code
_entity_poly.pdbx_strand_id
1 'polypeptide(L)'
;MPISRIVFLLFFPACIAILFKQIIWGSELTHQLLAVGIFFFCIEQANMANQDLQQVADAKVKIKDSRLDNFQRVTIITIIIELTGFYLSSIWLGYGSILILIAIIWFNLFVKIKIEATSSDIKIKSWPRTERSTVLIADVMGLILVSLWILKIGYFWISWGLFAMAASYCCIKSLLFFKSFKFIENTRIY
;
A
#
# COMPACT_ATOMS: atom_id res chain seq x y z
N MET A 1 3.69 0.14 22.74
CA MET A 1 4.48 -0.67 21.78
C MET A 1 4.89 0.21 20.61
N PRO A 2 6.07 0.01 19.99
CA PRO A 2 6.45 0.76 18.79
C PRO A 2 5.48 0.45 17.65
N ILE A 3 5.14 1.48 16.86
CA ILE A 3 4.18 1.41 15.74
C ILE A 3 4.56 0.27 14.78
N SER A 4 5.85 0.11 14.48
CA SER A 4 6.36 -0.94 13.60
C SER A 4 6.01 -2.35 14.04
N ARG A 5 6.01 -2.63 15.35
CA ARG A 5 5.60 -3.96 15.87
C ARG A 5 4.11 -4.18 15.72
N ILE A 6 3.29 -3.15 15.93
CA ILE A 6 1.83 -3.27 15.79
C ILE A 6 1.48 -3.54 14.33
N VAL A 7 2.03 -2.75 13.41
CA VAL A 7 1.82 -2.93 11.97
C VAL A 7 2.31 -4.31 11.52
N PHE A 8 3.50 -4.74 11.95
CA PHE A 8 4.00 -6.08 11.67
C PHE A 8 3.04 -7.17 12.16
N LEU A 9 2.60 -7.12 13.42
CA LEU A 9 1.69 -8.12 13.99
C LEU A 9 0.34 -8.20 13.28
N LEU A 10 -0.13 -7.11 12.68
CA LEU A 10 -1.40 -7.07 11.95
C LEU A 10 -1.27 -7.60 10.52
N PHE A 11 -0.26 -7.15 9.78
CA PHE A 11 -0.08 -7.48 8.37
C PHE A 11 0.63 -8.81 8.14
N PHE A 12 1.56 -9.21 9.01
CA PHE A 12 2.33 -10.44 8.82
C PHE A 12 1.44 -11.70 8.73
N PRO A 13 0.44 -11.91 9.61
CA PRO A 13 -0.45 -13.07 9.48
C PRO A 13 -1.27 -13.02 8.18
N ALA A 14 -1.69 -11.83 7.74
CA ALA A 14 -2.43 -11.66 6.48
C ALA A 14 -1.56 -12.05 5.27
N CYS A 15 -0.29 -11.61 5.24
CA CYS A 15 0.61 -11.97 4.15
C CYS A 15 0.93 -13.47 4.15
N ILE A 16 1.10 -14.11 5.33
CA ILE A 16 1.23 -15.58 5.45
C ILE A 16 -0.01 -16.29 4.91
N ALA A 17 -1.21 -15.83 5.27
CA ALA A 17 -2.46 -16.45 4.85
C ALA A 17 -2.61 -16.44 3.32
N ILE A 18 -2.27 -15.32 2.67
CA ILE A 18 -2.25 -15.19 1.21
C ILE A 18 -1.20 -16.13 0.59
N LEU A 19 0.02 -16.17 1.15
CA LEU A 19 1.11 -17.01 0.65
C LEU A 19 0.73 -18.50 0.67
N PHE A 20 0.27 -19.01 1.81
CA PHE A 20 -0.06 -20.43 1.92
C PHE A 20 -1.31 -20.78 1.11
N LYS A 21 -2.43 -20.07 1.30
CA LYS A 21 -3.69 -20.49 0.68
C LYS A 21 -3.74 -20.23 -0.83
N GLN A 22 -3.22 -19.09 -1.27
CA GLN A 22 -3.47 -18.62 -2.64
C GLN A 22 -2.29 -18.83 -3.57
N ILE A 23 -1.06 -18.76 -3.07
CA ILE A 23 0.14 -18.95 -3.89
C ILE A 23 0.54 -20.44 -3.91
N ILE A 24 0.74 -21.06 -2.74
CA ILE A 24 1.22 -22.45 -2.65
C ILE A 24 0.12 -23.45 -3.00
N TRP A 25 -1.09 -23.28 -2.45
CA TRP A 25 -2.22 -24.17 -2.69
C TRP A 25 -3.15 -23.77 -3.84
N GLY A 26 -2.85 -22.69 -4.54
CA GLY A 26 -3.62 -22.27 -5.72
C GLY A 26 -3.52 -23.30 -6.85
N SER A 27 -4.65 -23.60 -7.50
CA SER A 27 -4.69 -24.58 -8.60
C SER A 27 -4.48 -23.96 -9.99
N GLU A 28 -4.73 -22.67 -10.15
CA GLU A 28 -4.67 -21.97 -11.44
C GLU A 28 -3.56 -20.92 -11.47
N LEU A 29 -2.74 -20.94 -12.54
CA LEU A 29 -1.62 -20.01 -12.70
C LEU A 29 -2.05 -18.55 -12.67
N THR A 30 -3.17 -18.21 -13.32
CA THR A 30 -3.72 -16.84 -13.35
C THR A 30 -4.12 -16.35 -11.96
N HIS A 31 -4.61 -17.26 -11.12
CA HIS A 31 -4.96 -17.00 -9.74
C HIS A 31 -3.72 -16.81 -8.87
N GLN A 32 -2.72 -17.68 -9.04
CA GLN A 32 -1.43 -17.59 -8.34
C GLN A 32 -0.68 -16.30 -8.68
N LEU A 33 -0.63 -15.89 -9.95
CA LEU A 33 0.02 -14.64 -10.38
C LEU A 33 -0.61 -13.43 -9.71
N LEU A 34 -1.95 -13.36 -9.68
CA LEU A 34 -2.66 -12.28 -8.98
C LEU A 34 -2.39 -12.34 -7.46
N ALA A 35 -2.39 -13.53 -6.87
CA ALA A 35 -2.09 -13.72 -5.46
C ALA A 35 -0.67 -13.27 -5.09
N VAL A 36 0.32 -13.52 -5.94
CA VAL A 36 1.69 -13.00 -5.78
C VAL A 36 1.70 -11.47 -5.81
N GLY A 37 0.96 -10.86 -6.73
CA GLY A 37 0.78 -9.40 -6.78
C GLY A 37 0.20 -8.84 -5.47
N ILE A 38 -0.88 -9.44 -4.97
CA ILE A 38 -1.52 -9.05 -3.71
C ILE A 38 -0.62 -9.31 -2.50
N PHE A 39 0.19 -10.37 -2.51
CA PHE A 39 1.18 -10.64 -1.48
C PHE A 39 2.24 -9.54 -1.41
N PHE A 40 2.82 -9.14 -2.55
CA PHE A 40 3.77 -8.01 -2.56
C PHE A 40 3.10 -6.71 -2.13
N PHE A 41 1.85 -6.51 -2.53
CA PHE A 41 1.07 -5.37 -2.11
C PHE A 41 0.79 -5.34 -0.60
N CYS A 42 0.55 -6.49 0.03
CA CYS A 42 0.41 -6.65 1.48
C CYS A 42 1.65 -6.13 2.23
N ILE A 43 2.84 -6.53 1.77
CA ILE A 43 4.11 -6.08 2.34
C ILE A 43 4.28 -4.57 2.17
N GLU A 44 3.95 -4.07 0.98
CA GLU A 44 4.06 -2.66 0.66
C GLU A 44 3.12 -1.80 1.51
N GLN A 45 1.85 -2.19 1.64
CA GLN A 45 0.90 -1.47 2.48
C GLN A 45 1.28 -1.51 3.97
N ALA A 46 1.90 -2.59 4.45
CA ALA A 46 2.47 -2.61 5.80
C ALA A 46 3.58 -1.55 5.97
N ASN A 47 4.44 -1.38 4.97
CA ASN A 47 5.48 -0.36 5.01
C ASN A 47 4.90 1.06 4.98
N MET A 48 3.93 1.31 4.10
CA MET A 48 3.23 2.60 4.01
C MET A 48 2.50 2.94 5.32
N ALA A 49 1.73 1.99 5.86
CA ALA A 49 1.03 2.13 7.14
C ALA A 49 1.99 2.48 8.29
N ASN A 50 3.15 1.83 8.35
CA ASN A 50 4.16 2.17 9.36
C ASN A 50 4.71 3.60 9.17
N GLN A 51 5.03 3.99 7.93
CA GLN A 51 5.55 5.32 7.63
C GLN A 51 4.53 6.41 7.95
N ASP A 52 3.28 6.26 7.50
CA ASP A 52 2.23 7.26 7.72
C ASP A 52 1.89 7.43 9.20
N LEU A 53 1.81 6.32 9.95
CA LEU A 53 1.57 6.35 11.40
C LEU A 53 2.75 6.95 12.18
N GLN A 54 4.00 6.64 11.79
CA GLN A 54 5.18 7.26 12.41
C GLN A 54 5.25 8.75 12.12
N GLN A 55 5.05 9.17 10.86
CA GLN A 55 5.08 10.58 10.46
C GLN A 55 4.04 11.40 11.20
N VAL A 56 2.80 10.90 11.32
CA VAL A 56 1.76 11.64 12.05
C VAL A 56 2.01 11.67 13.56
N ALA A 57 2.56 10.59 14.14
CA ALA A 57 2.95 10.57 15.55
C ALA A 57 4.05 11.61 15.84
N ASP A 58 5.11 11.62 15.03
CA ASP A 58 6.22 12.57 15.17
C ASP A 58 5.77 14.02 14.94
N ALA A 59 4.90 14.25 13.95
CA ALA A 59 4.34 15.56 13.67
C ALA A 59 3.49 16.09 14.83
N LYS A 60 2.68 15.25 15.47
CA LYS A 60 1.83 15.65 16.60
C LYS A 60 2.60 16.00 17.87
N VAL A 61 3.81 15.45 18.04
CA VAL A 61 4.68 15.82 19.17
C VAL A 61 5.19 17.25 19.00
N LYS A 62 5.47 17.68 17.76
CA LYS A 62 6.07 18.99 17.47
C LYS A 62 5.06 20.08 17.14
N ILE A 63 3.92 19.73 16.55
CA ILE A 63 2.95 20.68 16.00
C ILE A 63 1.54 20.30 16.46
N LYS A 64 0.84 21.25 17.07
CA LYS A 64 -0.60 21.12 17.36
C LYS A 64 -1.42 21.65 16.18
N ASP A 65 -1.75 20.78 15.23
CA ASP A 65 -2.64 21.09 14.10
C ASP A 65 -3.75 20.03 13.98
N SER A 66 -5.00 20.47 14.01
CA SER A 66 -6.21 19.64 13.83
C SER A 66 -6.22 18.83 12.52
N ARG A 67 -5.48 19.27 11.49
CA ARG A 67 -5.35 18.55 10.22
C ARG A 67 -4.62 17.21 10.41
N LEU A 68 -3.72 17.10 11.39
CA LEU A 68 -3.03 15.86 11.75
C LEU A 68 -3.99 14.85 12.39
N ASP A 69 -5.03 15.31 13.10
CA ASP A 69 -6.07 14.43 13.65
C ASP A 69 -6.90 13.81 12.54
N ASN A 70 -7.30 14.62 11.55
CA ASN A 70 -8.01 14.12 10.39
C ASN A 70 -7.16 13.14 9.57
N PHE A 71 -5.87 13.45 9.35
CA PHE A 71 -4.94 12.53 8.68
C PHE A 71 -4.86 11.20 9.41
N GLN A 72 -4.56 11.20 10.73
CA GLN A 72 -4.48 9.97 11.51
C GLN A 72 -5.76 9.15 11.44
N ARG A 73 -6.93 9.80 11.53
CA ARG A 73 -8.23 9.11 11.45
C ARG A 73 -8.42 8.42 10.09
N VAL A 74 -8.12 9.12 9.00
CA VAL A 74 -8.22 8.56 7.64
C VAL A 74 -7.24 7.41 7.46
N THR A 75 -5.99 7.55 7.91
CA THR A 75 -4.98 6.49 7.86
C THR A 75 -5.41 5.24 8.63
N ILE A 76 -5.89 5.39 9.87
CA ILE A 76 -6.34 4.24 10.69
C ILE A 76 -7.52 3.53 10.03
N ILE A 77 -8.52 4.27 9.54
CA ILE A 77 -9.67 3.66 8.84
C ILE A 77 -9.20 2.90 7.60
N THR A 78 -8.28 3.49 6.83
CA THR A 78 -7.70 2.87 5.64
C THR A 78 -7.03 1.55 5.99
N ILE A 79 -6.14 1.54 7.00
CA ILE A 79 -5.44 0.34 7.46
C ILE A 79 -6.42 -0.77 7.87
N ILE A 80 -7.52 -0.43 8.55
CA ILE A 80 -8.53 -1.41 8.96
C ILE A 80 -9.22 -2.03 7.73
N ILE A 81 -9.60 -1.22 6.74
CA ILE A 81 -10.26 -1.71 5.52
C ILE A 81 -9.27 -2.54 4.69
N GLU A 82 -8.02 -2.11 4.55
CA GLU A 82 -6.96 -2.84 3.85
C GLU A 82 -6.69 -4.19 4.50
N LEU A 83 -6.49 -4.23 5.83
CA LEU A 83 -6.31 -5.50 6.56
C LEU A 83 -7.49 -6.43 6.33
N THR A 84 -8.71 -5.90 6.43
CA THR A 84 -9.92 -6.68 6.14
C THR A 84 -9.88 -7.22 4.71
N GLY A 85 -9.47 -6.41 3.73
CA GLY A 85 -9.28 -6.82 2.35
C GLY A 85 -8.19 -7.87 2.14
N PHE A 86 -7.07 -7.80 2.86
CA PHE A 86 -6.01 -8.82 2.80
C PHE A 86 -6.46 -10.14 3.43
N TYR A 87 -7.12 -10.11 4.59
CA TYR A 87 -7.70 -11.32 5.19
C TYR A 87 -8.79 -11.91 4.29
N LEU A 88 -9.64 -11.08 3.69
CA LEU A 88 -10.64 -11.53 2.73
C LEU A 88 -9.98 -12.13 1.48
N SER A 89 -8.89 -11.55 0.99
CA SER A 89 -8.13 -12.06 -0.16
C SER A 89 -7.56 -13.46 0.09
N SER A 90 -7.31 -13.83 1.34
CA SER A 90 -6.87 -15.18 1.70
C SER A 90 -7.97 -16.24 1.50
N ILE A 91 -9.24 -15.83 1.38
CA ILE A 91 -10.40 -16.70 1.16
C ILE A 91 -10.94 -16.49 -0.26
N TRP A 92 -11.21 -15.24 -0.63
CA TRP A 92 -11.71 -14.81 -1.93
C TRP A 92 -10.82 -13.71 -2.50
N LEU A 93 -9.84 -14.12 -3.31
CA LEU A 93 -8.81 -13.23 -3.83
C LEU A 93 -9.37 -11.98 -4.52
N GLY A 94 -10.37 -12.16 -5.41
CA GLY A 94 -10.95 -11.05 -6.16
C GLY A 94 -11.65 -10.02 -5.27
N TYR A 95 -12.58 -10.46 -4.42
CA TYR A 95 -13.34 -9.56 -3.54
C TYR A 95 -12.46 -8.86 -2.51
N GLY A 96 -11.45 -9.56 -1.97
CA GLY A 96 -10.47 -8.95 -1.09
C GLY A 96 -9.64 -7.88 -1.81
N SER A 97 -9.22 -8.14 -3.05
CA SER A 97 -8.49 -7.19 -3.89
C SER A 97 -9.31 -5.93 -4.17
N ILE A 98 -10.61 -6.07 -4.46
CA ILE A 98 -11.53 -4.93 -4.60
C ILE A 98 -11.57 -4.10 -3.32
N LEU A 99 -11.70 -4.74 -2.15
CA LEU A 99 -11.78 -4.05 -0.88
C LEU A 99 -10.50 -3.25 -0.56
N ILE A 100 -9.34 -3.83 -0.87
CA ILE A 100 -8.04 -3.14 -0.74
C ILE A 100 -8.00 -1.90 -1.65
N LEU A 101 -8.37 -2.04 -2.92
CA LEU A 101 -8.36 -0.92 -3.88
C LEU A 101 -9.34 0.19 -3.48
N ILE A 102 -10.52 -0.16 -2.94
CA ILE A 102 -11.46 0.82 -2.38
C ILE A 102 -10.83 1.57 -1.20
N ALA A 103 -10.08 0.89 -0.33
CA ALA A 103 -9.39 1.53 0.79
C ALA A 103 -8.36 2.56 0.31
N ILE A 104 -7.61 2.24 -0.74
CA ILE A 104 -6.58 3.13 -1.29
C ILE A 104 -7.22 4.34 -1.98
N ILE A 105 -8.27 4.09 -2.78
CA ILE A 105 -9.08 5.16 -3.37
C ILE A 105 -9.63 6.06 -2.25
N TRP A 106 -10.16 5.48 -1.17
CA TRP A 106 -10.64 6.21 -0.01
C TRP A 106 -9.54 7.08 0.61
N PHE A 107 -8.37 6.52 0.90
CA PHE A 107 -7.24 7.27 1.45
C PHE A 107 -6.87 8.45 0.55
N ASN A 108 -6.65 8.18 -0.74
CA ASN A 108 -6.32 9.21 -1.72
C ASN A 108 -7.43 10.27 -1.83
N LEU A 109 -8.70 9.91 -1.65
CA LEU A 109 -9.80 10.88 -1.68
C LEU A 109 -9.88 11.79 -0.45
N PHE A 110 -9.60 11.26 0.75
CA PHE A 110 -9.83 11.96 2.02
C PHE A 110 -8.59 12.62 2.63
N VAL A 111 -7.39 12.15 2.28
CA VAL A 111 -6.15 12.82 2.71
C VAL A 111 -5.95 14.11 1.91
N LYS A 112 -5.81 15.23 2.63
CA LYS A 112 -5.62 16.58 2.06
C LYS A 112 -4.25 17.19 2.35
N ILE A 113 -3.43 16.49 3.14
CA ILE A 113 -2.15 17.00 3.64
C ILE A 113 -1.04 16.02 3.32
N LYS A 114 0.17 16.55 3.12
CA LYS A 114 1.42 15.79 3.13
C LYS A 114 2.24 16.25 4.32
N ILE A 115 2.79 15.28 5.04
CA ILE A 115 3.71 15.51 6.15
C ILE A 115 5.12 15.34 5.58
N GLU A 116 5.84 16.44 5.39
CA GLU A 116 7.26 16.39 5.03
C GLU A 116 8.08 16.49 6.31
N ALA A 117 8.63 15.36 6.76
CA ALA A 117 9.58 15.32 7.85
C ALA A 117 11.00 15.38 7.27
N THR A 118 11.60 16.58 7.26
CA THR A 118 13.04 16.75 7.04
C THR A 118 13.73 16.76 8.39
N SER A 119 14.98 16.30 8.46
CA SER A 119 15.75 16.05 9.69
C SER A 119 15.75 17.17 10.74
N SER A 120 15.44 18.42 10.35
CA SER A 120 15.39 19.60 11.22
C SER A 120 14.02 20.29 11.32
N ASP A 121 13.04 19.98 10.45
CA ASP A 121 11.76 20.71 10.41
C ASP A 121 10.61 19.83 9.86
N ILE A 122 9.44 19.90 10.49
CA ILE A 122 8.23 19.20 10.04
C ILE A 122 7.33 20.21 9.36
N LYS A 123 7.14 20.07 8.04
CA LYS A 123 6.28 20.96 7.25
C LYS A 123 5.00 20.24 6.85
N ILE A 124 3.86 20.83 7.23
CA ILE A 124 2.54 20.38 6.79
C ILE A 124 2.20 21.12 5.51
N LYS A 125 2.30 20.44 4.36
CA LYS A 125 1.89 21.01 3.07
C LYS A 125 0.51 20.50 2.69
N SER A 126 -0.24 21.31 1.95
CA SER A 126 -1.43 20.81 1.24
C SER A 126 -0.98 19.86 0.14
N TRP A 127 -1.62 18.70 0.03
CA TRP A 127 -1.35 17.79 -1.09
C TRP A 127 -2.08 18.30 -2.35
N PRO A 128 -1.35 18.71 -3.41
CA PRO A 128 -1.99 19.18 -4.63
C PRO A 128 -2.80 18.08 -5.31
N ARG A 129 -3.99 18.45 -5.83
CA ARG A 129 -4.94 17.54 -6.49
C ARG A 129 -4.36 16.85 -7.73
N THR A 130 -3.41 17.49 -8.41
CA THR A 130 -2.77 16.98 -9.64
C THR A 130 -1.87 15.78 -9.39
N GLU A 131 -1.12 15.76 -8.29
CA GLU A 131 -0.30 14.61 -7.92
C GLU A 131 -1.17 13.41 -7.51
N ARG A 132 -2.30 13.69 -6.87
CA ARG A 132 -3.27 12.69 -6.42
C ARG A 132 -4.05 12.06 -7.57
N SER A 133 -4.36 12.82 -8.62
CA SER A 133 -5.16 12.30 -9.75
C SER A 133 -4.47 11.17 -10.49
N THR A 134 -3.13 11.21 -10.64
CA THR A 134 -2.39 10.13 -11.32
C THR A 134 -2.48 8.82 -10.56
N VAL A 135 -2.33 8.86 -9.23
CA VAL A 135 -2.44 7.67 -8.38
C VAL A 135 -3.89 7.15 -8.39
N LEU A 136 -4.87 8.05 -8.26
CA LEU A 136 -6.29 7.69 -8.28
C LEU A 136 -6.71 7.03 -9.60
N ILE A 137 -6.18 7.48 -10.74
CA ILE A 137 -6.44 6.85 -12.05
C ILE A 137 -5.89 5.43 -12.05
N ALA A 138 -4.67 5.21 -11.56
CA ALA A 138 -4.09 3.87 -11.49
C ALA A 138 -4.91 2.94 -10.58
N ASP A 139 -5.37 3.42 -9.42
CA ASP A 139 -6.20 2.64 -8.49
C ASP A 139 -7.56 2.27 -9.11
N VAL A 140 -8.21 3.22 -9.79
CA VAL A 140 -9.49 2.99 -10.48
C VAL A 140 -9.31 2.02 -11.64
N MET A 141 -8.22 2.12 -12.41
CA MET A 141 -7.89 1.15 -13.45
C MET A 141 -7.67 -0.24 -12.86
N GLY A 142 -6.93 -0.33 -11.76
CA GLY A 142 -6.75 -1.58 -11.01
C GLY A 142 -8.09 -2.18 -10.58
N LEU A 143 -9.01 -1.35 -10.09
CA LEU A 143 -10.34 -1.78 -9.65
C LEU A 143 -11.17 -2.33 -10.80
N ILE A 144 -11.16 -1.67 -11.96
CA ILE A 144 -11.85 -2.13 -13.17
C ILE A 144 -11.25 -3.47 -13.62
N LEU A 145 -9.92 -3.58 -13.68
CA LEU A 145 -9.23 -4.79 -14.11
C LEU A 145 -9.54 -5.98 -13.18
N VAL A 146 -9.44 -5.80 -11.86
CA VAL A 146 -9.80 -6.85 -10.89
C VAL A 146 -11.28 -7.23 -11.03
N SER A 147 -12.17 -6.27 -11.25
CA SER A 147 -13.60 -6.54 -11.45
C SER A 147 -13.85 -7.38 -12.71
N LEU A 148 -13.21 -7.03 -13.83
CA LEU A 148 -13.28 -7.80 -15.08
C LEU A 148 -12.69 -9.21 -14.91
N TRP A 149 -11.61 -9.34 -14.13
CA TRP A 149 -11.01 -10.62 -13.81
C TRP A 149 -11.98 -11.53 -13.03
N ILE A 150 -12.71 -11.01 -12.04
CA ILE A 150 -13.75 -11.74 -11.31
C ILE A 150 -14.87 -12.22 -12.25
N LEU A 151 -15.25 -11.38 -13.22
CA LEU A 151 -16.24 -11.71 -14.26
C LEU A 151 -15.70 -12.71 -15.31
N LYS A 152 -14.46 -13.19 -15.17
CA LYS A 152 -13.75 -14.07 -16.10
C LYS A 152 -13.57 -13.47 -17.50
N ILE A 153 -13.66 -12.15 -17.64
CA ILE A 153 -13.48 -11.44 -18.91
C ILE A 153 -11.98 -11.19 -19.10
N GLY A 154 -11.34 -11.84 -20.07
CA GLY A 154 -9.91 -11.63 -20.36
C GLY A 154 -8.97 -12.01 -19.21
N TYR A 155 -9.41 -12.88 -18.29
CA TYR A 155 -8.75 -13.17 -17.02
C TYR A 155 -7.26 -13.53 -17.14
N PHE A 156 -6.86 -14.23 -18.21
CA PHE A 156 -5.46 -14.54 -18.49
C PHE A 156 -4.61 -13.27 -18.70
N TRP A 157 -5.01 -12.41 -19.64
CA TRP A 157 -4.29 -11.17 -19.95
C TRP A 157 -4.31 -10.19 -18.78
N ILE A 158 -5.42 -10.13 -18.05
CA ILE A 158 -5.56 -9.27 -16.88
C ILE A 158 -4.62 -9.71 -15.75
N SER A 159 -4.55 -11.01 -15.44
CA SER A 159 -3.62 -11.52 -14.42
C SER A 159 -2.17 -11.15 -14.74
N TRP A 160 -1.75 -11.30 -15.99
CA TRP A 160 -0.41 -10.90 -16.43
C TRP A 160 -0.19 -9.39 -16.35
N GLY A 161 -1.16 -8.59 -16.77
CA GLY A 161 -1.10 -7.13 -16.68
C GLY A 161 -0.98 -6.64 -15.23
N LEU A 162 -1.84 -7.12 -14.34
CA LEU A 162 -1.81 -6.77 -12.91
C LEU A 162 -0.51 -7.24 -12.24
N PHE A 163 -0.05 -8.44 -12.57
CA PHE A 163 1.24 -8.93 -12.08
C PHE A 163 2.40 -8.06 -12.56
N ALA A 164 2.45 -7.71 -13.85
CA ALA A 164 3.48 -6.84 -14.40
C ALA A 164 3.49 -5.44 -13.77
N MET A 165 2.31 -4.89 -13.48
CA MET A 165 2.19 -3.62 -12.75
C MET A 165 2.76 -3.73 -11.33
N ALA A 166 2.39 -4.77 -10.57
CA ALA A 166 2.90 -4.97 -9.21
C ALA A 166 4.42 -5.20 -9.20
N ALA A 167 4.91 -6.08 -10.09
CA ALA A 167 6.32 -6.39 -10.22
C ALA A 167 7.14 -5.16 -10.62
N SER A 168 6.70 -4.39 -11.62
CA SER A 168 7.39 -3.17 -12.05
C SER A 168 7.45 -2.13 -10.94
N TYR A 169 6.36 -1.93 -10.19
CA TYR A 169 6.35 -1.05 -9.03
C TYR A 169 7.36 -1.48 -7.97
N CYS A 170 7.35 -2.76 -7.58
CA CYS A 170 8.31 -3.29 -6.60
C CYS A 170 9.75 -3.17 -7.08
N CYS A 171 10.03 -3.44 -8.35
CA CYS A 171 11.36 -3.30 -8.95
C CYS A 171 11.85 -1.84 -8.91
N ILE A 172 11.03 -0.89 -9.37
CA ILE A 172 11.37 0.54 -9.37
C ILE A 172 11.64 1.01 -7.93
N LYS A 173 10.78 0.64 -6.98
CA LYS A 173 10.93 1.03 -5.59
C LYS A 173 12.20 0.45 -4.96
N SER A 174 12.50 -0.81 -5.25
CA SER A 174 13.74 -1.46 -4.80
C SER A 174 14.98 -0.76 -5.36
N LEU A 175 14.97 -0.43 -6.66
CA LEU A 175 16.08 0.32 -7.29
C LEU A 175 16.27 1.71 -6.67
N LEU A 176 15.18 2.43 -6.37
CA LEU A 176 15.25 3.73 -5.70
C LEU A 176 15.79 3.60 -4.27
N PHE A 177 15.38 2.56 -3.54
CA PHE A 177 15.92 2.26 -2.21
C PHE A 177 17.42 1.96 -2.26
N PHE A 178 17.87 1.11 -3.19
CA PHE A 178 19.30 0.83 -3.40
C PHE A 178 20.09 2.09 -3.76
N LYS A 179 19.54 2.96 -4.61
CA LYS A 179 20.17 4.24 -4.97
C LYS A 179 20.28 5.18 -3.76
N SER A 180 19.23 5.26 -2.94
CA SER A 180 19.23 6.05 -1.70
C SER A 180 20.24 5.51 -0.68
N PHE A 181 20.35 4.19 -0.53
CA PHE A 181 21.34 3.55 0.34
C PHE A 181 22.77 3.84 -0.13
N LYS A 182 23.05 3.67 -1.43
CA LYS A 182 24.37 3.96 -2.02
C LYS A 182 24.75 5.44 -1.92
N PHE A 183 23.78 6.34 -1.95
CA PHE A 183 24.01 7.77 -1.73
C PHE A 183 24.36 8.07 -0.27
N ILE A 184 23.65 7.47 0.70
CA ILE A 184 23.94 7.61 2.14
C ILE A 184 25.33 7.06 2.48
N GLU A 185 25.73 5.94 1.88
CA GLU A 185 27.06 5.34 2.05
C GLU A 185 28.17 6.26 1.53
N ASN A 186 27.98 6.93 0.38
CA ASN A 186 28.94 7.91 -0.16
C ASN A 186 29.04 9.21 0.67
N THR A 187 28.02 9.58 1.45
CA THR A 187 28.07 10.76 2.34
C THR A 187 28.64 10.51 3.73
N ARG A 188 28.91 9.25 4.10
CA ARG A 188 29.59 8.91 5.37
C ARG A 188 31.12 8.85 5.27
N ILE A 189 31.69 9.12 4.09
CA ILE A 189 33.13 9.14 3.84
C ILE A 189 33.58 10.59 3.60
N TYR A 190 33.28 11.52 4.51
CA TYR A 190 33.96 12.82 4.63
C TYR A 190 33.83 13.34 6.06
#